data_AF-A0A3N5N9D4-F1
#
_entry.id   AF-A0A3N5N9D4-F1
#
_cell.length_a   1.000
_cell.length_b   1.000
_cell.length_c   1.000
_cell.angle_alpha   90.00
_cell.angle_beta   90.00
_cell.angle_gamma   90.00
#
_symmetry.space_group_name_H-M   'P 1'
#
loop_
_entity.id
_entity.type
_entity.pdbx_description
1 polymer ?
#
loop_
_entity_poly.entity_id
_entity_poly.type
_entity_poly.pdbx_seq_one_letter_code
_entity_poly.pdbx_strand_id
1 'polypeptide(L)'
;MVVPPSLHPSGRRYRWRARCAPGEISIASLPPWLEHIVTPSGRGHPIAHWRELTRRGVREGSRNNTIAALAGHLLHFGIDSEVVLELLLAWNRVRCEPPLPDAEVAAVVASITRAHERGAGD
;
A
#
# COMPACT_ATOMS: atom_id res chain seq x y z
N MET A 1 8.47 -3.54 26.35
CA MET A 1 7.11 -4.09 26.58
C MET A 1 6.85 -4.10 28.08
N VAL A 2 5.74 -3.51 28.55
CA VAL A 2 5.40 -3.50 29.99
C VAL A 2 4.29 -4.52 30.21
N VAL A 3 4.54 -5.52 31.06
CA VAL A 3 3.55 -6.53 31.46
C VAL A 3 3.53 -6.62 32.99
N PRO A 4 2.37 -6.69 33.67
CA PRO A 4 2.35 -6.99 35.10
C PRO A 4 3.17 -8.25 35.42
N PRO A 5 4.03 -8.24 36.46
CA PRO A 5 4.16 -7.24 37.53
C PRO A 5 5.36 -6.28 37.35
N SER A 6 5.52 -5.67 36.18
CA SER A 6 6.57 -4.65 35.95
C SER A 6 6.47 -3.47 36.92
N LEU A 7 7.60 -2.87 37.28
CA LEU A 7 7.67 -1.66 38.10
C LEU A 7 7.35 -0.41 37.27
N HIS A 8 6.40 0.40 37.75
CA HIS A 8 6.11 1.74 37.25
C HIS A 8 7.23 2.71 37.68
N PRO A 9 7.52 3.79 36.93
CA PRO A 9 8.44 4.86 37.35
C PRO A 9 8.14 5.49 38.73
N SER A 10 6.97 5.23 39.30
CA SER A 10 6.55 5.67 40.64
C SER A 10 6.89 4.67 41.75
N GLY A 11 7.59 3.57 41.44
CA GLY A 11 7.93 2.49 42.38
C GLY A 11 6.80 1.50 42.67
N ARG A 12 5.59 1.72 42.14
CA ARG A 12 4.45 0.79 42.27
C ARG A 12 4.49 -0.27 41.17
N ARG A 13 4.05 -1.49 41.47
CA ARG A 13 3.91 -2.54 40.45
C ARG A 13 2.65 -2.32 39.62
N TYR A 14 2.77 -2.39 38.29
CA TYR A 14 1.61 -2.53 37.42
C TYR A 14 0.87 -3.81 37.80
N ARG A 15 -0.43 -3.69 38.05
CA ARG A 15 -1.34 -4.81 38.26
C ARG A 15 -2.61 -4.58 37.47
N TRP A 16 -3.20 -5.65 36.97
CA TRP A 16 -4.58 -5.58 36.49
C TRP A 16 -5.50 -5.19 37.65
N ARG A 17 -6.50 -4.36 37.36
CA ARG A 17 -7.62 -4.19 38.28
C ARG A 17 -8.29 -5.54 38.45
N ALA A 18 -8.82 -5.83 39.64
CA ALA A 18 -9.44 -7.12 39.92
C ALA A 18 -10.56 -7.42 38.90
N ARG A 19 -10.55 -8.63 38.32
CA ARG A 19 -11.47 -9.09 37.26
C ARG A 19 -11.34 -8.27 35.97
N CYS A 20 -10.15 -7.78 35.65
CA CYS A 20 -9.86 -7.00 34.45
C CYS A 20 -8.57 -7.45 33.75
N ALA A 21 -8.07 -8.65 34.03
CA ALA A 21 -6.96 -9.23 33.30
C ALA A 21 -7.38 -9.64 31.87
N PRO A 22 -6.43 -9.81 30.93
CA PRO A 22 -6.70 -10.36 29.61
C PRO A 22 -7.45 -11.69 29.74
N GLY A 23 -8.61 -11.80 29.08
CA GLY A 23 -9.49 -12.98 29.17
C GLY A 23 -10.56 -12.91 30.27
N GLU A 24 -10.51 -11.96 31.21
CA GLU A 24 -11.54 -11.78 32.23
C GLU A 24 -12.64 -10.79 31.84
N ILE A 25 -12.40 -9.96 30.81
CA ILE A 25 -13.36 -9.01 30.26
C ILE A 25 -13.48 -9.21 28.76
N SER A 26 -14.72 -9.24 28.28
CA SER A 26 -15.01 -9.23 26.84
C SER A 26 -14.47 -7.97 26.18
N ILE A 27 -13.87 -8.13 25.00
CA ILE A 27 -13.44 -7.00 24.18
C ILE A 27 -14.63 -6.06 23.98
N ALA A 28 -14.44 -4.78 24.26
CA ALA A 28 -15.47 -3.78 24.07
C ALA A 28 -15.84 -3.68 22.57
N SER A 29 -17.12 -3.44 22.28
CA SER A 29 -17.55 -3.14 20.92
C SER A 29 -16.76 -1.96 20.35
N LEU A 30 -16.47 -2.02 19.06
CA LEU A 30 -15.75 -0.96 18.37
C LEU A 30 -16.55 0.37 18.48
N PRO A 31 -15.98 1.44 19.03
CA PRO A 31 -16.68 2.72 19.11
C PRO A 31 -16.93 3.30 17.71
N PRO A 32 -18.09 3.93 17.44
CA PRO A 32 -18.41 4.45 16.10
C PRO A 32 -17.40 5.46 15.55
N TRP A 33 -16.81 6.30 16.42
CA TRP A 33 -15.78 7.26 16.01
C TRP A 33 -14.48 6.58 15.53
N LEU A 34 -14.21 5.37 16.03
CA LEU A 34 -13.03 4.59 15.69
C LEU A 34 -13.24 3.82 14.38
N GLU A 35 -14.48 3.49 14.01
CA GLU A 35 -14.81 2.84 12.73
C GLU A 35 -14.23 3.59 11.54
N HIS A 36 -14.25 4.92 11.55
CA HIS A 36 -13.73 5.75 10.46
C HIS A 36 -12.19 5.78 10.39
N ILE A 37 -11.52 5.33 11.45
CA ILE A 37 -10.06 5.26 11.55
C ILE A 37 -9.56 3.86 11.16
N VAL A 38 -10.28 2.80 11.56
CA VAL A 38 -9.94 1.41 11.22
C VAL A 38 -10.55 0.92 9.91
N THR A 39 -11.58 1.59 9.38
CA THR A 39 -11.92 1.39 7.97
C THR A 39 -10.74 1.89 7.16
N PRO A 40 -10.11 1.06 6.32
CA PRO A 40 -9.06 1.51 5.45
C PRO A 40 -9.67 2.61 4.59
N SER A 41 -9.35 3.86 4.90
CA SER A 41 -9.66 5.00 4.08
C SER A 41 -8.99 4.72 2.75
N GLY A 42 -9.80 4.37 1.74
CA GLY A 42 -9.36 3.74 0.51
C GLY A 42 -8.33 4.57 -0.24
N ARG A 43 -7.04 4.36 0.05
CA ARG A 43 -5.93 4.99 -0.69
C ARG A 43 -5.62 4.24 -1.98
N GLY A 44 -6.31 3.12 -2.26
CA GLY A 44 -6.08 2.29 -3.44
C GLY A 44 -7.33 2.14 -4.30
N HIS A 45 -7.12 2.01 -5.61
CA HIS A 45 -8.19 1.67 -6.54
C HIS A 45 -8.63 0.20 -6.39
N PRO A 46 -9.93 -0.11 -6.54
CA PRO A 46 -10.43 -1.49 -6.51
C PRO A 46 -9.86 -2.31 -7.68
N ILE A 47 -9.79 -3.64 -7.56
CA ILE A 47 -9.26 -4.51 -8.63
C ILE A 47 -9.97 -4.33 -9.98
N ALA A 48 -11.26 -3.97 -9.97
CA ALA A 48 -12.04 -3.69 -11.17
C ALA A 48 -11.47 -2.50 -11.97
N HIS A 49 -10.95 -1.48 -11.28
CA HIS A 49 -10.30 -0.33 -11.92
C HIS A 49 -9.04 -0.76 -12.67
N TRP A 50 -8.15 -1.53 -12.02
CA TRP A 50 -6.92 -2.02 -12.65
C TRP A 50 -7.21 -2.90 -13.86
N ARG A 51 -8.18 -3.81 -13.74
CA ARG A 51 -8.63 -4.65 -14.87
C ARG A 51 -9.09 -3.83 -16.06
N GLU A 52 -9.83 -2.77 -15.81
CA GLU A 52 -10.33 -1.90 -16.88
C GLU A 52 -9.21 -1.08 -17.51
N LEU A 53 -8.33 -0.52 -16.68
CA LEU A 53 -7.15 0.22 -17.11
C LEU A 53 -6.27 -0.64 -18.02
N THR A 54 -5.95 -1.87 -17.60
CA THR A 54 -5.08 -2.76 -18.38
C THR A 54 -5.72 -3.18 -19.70
N ARG A 55 -7.05 -3.32 -19.75
CA ARG A 55 -7.79 -3.64 -21.00
C ARG A 55 -7.86 -2.48 -21.97
N ARG A 56 -8.22 -1.29 -21.49
CA ARG A 56 -8.48 -0.13 -22.36
C ARG A 56 -7.23 0.63 -22.75
N GLY A 57 -6.24 0.69 -21.87
CA GLY A 57 -5.12 1.60 -22.04
C GLY A 57 -5.49 3.06 -21.77
N VAL A 58 -4.62 3.97 -22.17
CA VAL A 58 -4.75 5.42 -21.93
C VAL A 58 -4.31 6.23 -23.13
N ARG A 59 -4.97 7.38 -23.31
CA ARG A 59 -4.66 8.35 -24.37
C ARG A 59 -3.59 9.34 -23.94
N GLU A 60 -3.22 10.20 -24.89
CA GLU A 60 -2.39 11.35 -24.68
C GLU A 60 -2.76 12.18 -23.43
N GLY A 61 -1.74 12.59 -22.68
CA GLY A 61 -1.86 13.43 -21.50
C GLY A 61 -1.86 12.68 -20.17
N SER A 62 -2.07 11.35 -20.14
CA SER A 62 -2.15 10.60 -18.87
C SER A 62 -1.24 9.38 -18.76
N ARG A 63 -0.52 9.01 -19.83
CA ARG A 63 0.31 7.78 -19.89
C ARG A 63 1.37 7.72 -18.79
N ASN A 64 2.18 8.78 -18.63
CA ASN A 64 3.27 8.80 -17.66
C ASN A 64 2.77 8.56 -16.22
N ASN A 65 1.78 9.34 -15.78
CA ASN A 65 1.14 9.18 -14.46
C ASN A 65 0.49 7.81 -14.29
N THR A 66 -0.11 7.26 -15.35
CA THR A 66 -0.76 5.96 -15.30
C THR A 66 0.25 4.82 -15.16
N ILE A 67 1.36 4.87 -15.90
CA ILE A 67 2.46 3.92 -15.79
C ILE A 67 3.07 3.99 -14.39
N ALA A 68 3.27 5.19 -13.86
CA ALA A 68 3.76 5.37 -12.48
C ALA A 68 2.82 4.72 -11.44
N ALA A 69 1.50 4.96 -11.57
CA ALA A 69 0.50 4.39 -10.68
C ALA A 69 0.43 2.86 -10.79
N LEU A 70 0.47 2.31 -12.01
CA LEU A 70 0.42 0.87 -12.24
C LEU A 70 1.71 0.17 -11.79
N ALA A 71 2.88 0.80 -11.98
CA ALA A 71 4.14 0.32 -11.42
C ALA A 71 4.07 0.24 -9.89
N GLY A 72 3.61 1.32 -9.23
CA GLY A 72 3.46 1.35 -7.79
C GLY A 72 2.49 0.28 -7.28
N HIS A 73 1.38 0.05 -7.99
CA HIS A 73 0.44 -1.01 -7.69
C HIS A 73 1.09 -2.40 -7.73
N LEU A 74 1.81 -2.72 -8.81
CA LEU A 74 2.45 -4.04 -8.97
C LEU A 74 3.57 -4.26 -7.93
N LEU A 75 4.41 -3.25 -7.70
CA LEU A 75 5.48 -3.31 -6.70
C LEU A 75 4.92 -3.49 -5.29
N HIS A 76 3.81 -2.80 -4.95
CA HIS A 76 3.14 -2.96 -3.66
C HIS A 76 2.67 -4.40 -3.41
N PHE A 77 2.35 -5.15 -4.46
CA PHE A 77 2.01 -6.58 -4.39
C PHE A 77 3.22 -7.52 -4.50
N GLY A 78 4.44 -6.98 -4.44
CA GLY A 78 5.68 -7.77 -4.39
C GLY A 78 6.13 -8.33 -5.74
N ILE A 79 5.63 -7.77 -6.85
CA ILE A 79 6.12 -8.14 -8.19
C ILE A 79 7.52 -7.52 -8.38
N ASP A 80 8.46 -8.34 -8.83
CA ASP A 80 9.83 -7.91 -9.11
C ASP A 80 9.91 -6.74 -10.11
N SER A 81 10.87 -5.84 -9.91
CA SER A 81 10.96 -4.60 -10.68
C SER A 81 11.31 -4.79 -12.16
N GLU A 82 12.10 -5.80 -12.52
CA GLU A 82 12.39 -6.13 -13.92
C GLU A 82 11.14 -6.72 -14.59
N VAL A 83 10.38 -7.55 -13.87
CA VAL A 83 9.10 -8.07 -14.35
C VAL A 83 8.08 -6.94 -14.56
N VAL A 84 8.01 -5.98 -13.63
CA VAL A 84 7.16 -4.79 -13.76
C VAL A 84 7.53 -3.98 -15.00
N LEU A 85 8.82 -3.78 -15.27
CA LEU A 85 9.28 -3.07 -16.46
C LEU A 85 8.79 -3.74 -17.75
N GLU A 86 9.03 -5.04 -17.90
CA GLU A 86 8.63 -5.78 -19.10
C GLU A 86 7.11 -5.77 -19.32
N LEU A 87 6.33 -5.93 -18.24
CA LEU A 87 4.87 -5.84 -18.30
C LEU A 87 4.40 -4.46 -18.77
N LEU A 88 5.02 -3.39 -18.26
CA LEU A 88 4.62 -2.02 -18.60
C LEU A 88 5.10 -1.59 -19.99
N LEU A 89 6.24 -2.08 -20.47
CA LEU A 89 6.68 -1.89 -21.86
C LEU A 89 5.69 -2.55 -22.83
N ALA A 90 5.35 -3.81 -22.59
CA ALA A 90 4.38 -4.53 -23.40
C ALA A 90 3.00 -3.84 -23.38
N TRP A 91 2.53 -3.45 -22.20
CA TRP A 91 1.26 -2.76 -22.04
C TRP A 91 1.26 -1.39 -22.74
N ASN A 92 2.30 -0.57 -22.56
CA ASN A 92 2.42 0.74 -23.21
C ASN A 92 2.38 0.62 -24.73
N ARG A 93 3.19 -0.27 -25.32
CA ARG A 93 3.27 -0.46 -26.78
C ARG A 93 1.94 -0.90 -27.40
N VAL A 94 1.13 -1.68 -26.68
CA VAL A 94 -0.11 -2.29 -27.20
C VAL A 94 -1.36 -1.48 -26.84
N ARG A 95 -1.36 -0.73 -25.73
CA ARG A 95 -2.57 -0.11 -25.17
C ARG A 95 -2.50 1.41 -25.05
N CYS A 96 -1.32 2.02 -25.05
CA CYS A 96 -1.21 3.48 -24.98
C CYS A 96 -1.22 4.12 -26.37
N GLU A 97 -1.91 5.26 -26.50
CA GLU A 97 -2.08 5.94 -27.79
C GLU A 97 -1.77 7.45 -27.69
N PRO A 98 -0.72 7.94 -28.38
CA PRO A 98 0.42 7.16 -28.88
C PRO A 98 1.22 6.55 -27.72
N PRO A 99 1.94 5.44 -27.94
CA PRO A 99 2.80 4.84 -26.92
C PRO A 99 3.94 5.78 -26.54
N LEU A 100 4.33 5.77 -25.27
CA LEU A 100 5.54 6.47 -24.83
C LEU A 100 6.80 5.75 -25.35
N PRO A 101 7.92 6.46 -25.55
CA PRO A 101 9.20 5.82 -25.82
C PRO A 101 9.58 4.85 -24.69
N ASP A 102 10.14 3.69 -25.05
CA ASP A 102 10.53 2.67 -24.06
C ASP A 102 11.48 3.20 -22.97
N ALA A 103 12.39 4.10 -23.35
CA ALA A 103 13.30 4.75 -22.41
C ALA A 103 12.56 5.62 -21.37
N GLU A 104 11.44 6.25 -21.75
CA GLU A 104 10.61 7.01 -20.81
C GLU A 104 9.88 6.08 -19.85
N VAL A 105 9.32 4.97 -20.36
CA VAL A 105 8.69 3.94 -19.52
C VAL A 105 9.69 3.38 -18.51
N ALA A 106 10.90 3.03 -18.97
CA ALA A 106 11.97 2.54 -18.11
C ALA A 106 12.38 3.55 -17.03
N ALA A 107 12.48 4.84 -17.39
CA ALA A 107 12.80 5.90 -16.44
C ALA A 107 11.71 6.06 -15.36
N VAL A 108 10.43 5.97 -15.74
CA VAL A 108 9.31 6.02 -14.80
C VAL A 108 9.35 4.84 -13.85
N VAL A 109 9.47 3.61 -14.36
CA VAL A 109 9.53 2.40 -13.53
C VAL A 109 10.70 2.47 -12.56
N ALA A 110 11.90 2.80 -13.03
CA ALA A 110 13.07 2.95 -12.17
C ALA A 110 12.88 4.02 -11.08
N SER A 111 12.19 5.12 -11.39
CA SER A 111 11.86 6.16 -10.41
C SER A 111 10.94 5.65 -9.29
N ILE A 112 9.89 4.92 -9.68
CA ILE A 112 8.92 4.34 -8.74
C ILE A 112 9.56 3.22 -7.92
N THR A 113 10.38 2.35 -8.51
CA THR A 113 11.13 1.31 -7.79
C THR A 113 11.98 1.92 -6.69
N ARG A 114 12.79 2.94 -7.00
CA ARG A 114 13.60 3.64 -5.98
C ARG A 114 12.74 4.26 -4.88
N ALA A 115 11.56 4.79 -5.21
CA ALA A 115 10.64 5.35 -4.22
C ALA A 115 10.02 4.26 -3.33
N HIS A 116 9.67 3.12 -3.91
CA HIS A 116 9.12 1.96 -3.21
C HIS A 116 10.15 1.37 -2.22
N GLU A 117 11.40 1.18 -2.64
CA GLU A 117 12.49 0.68 -1.80
C GLU A 117 12.75 1.58 -0.59
N ARG A 118 12.70 2.91 -0.76
CA ARG A 118 12.86 3.85 0.36
C ARG A 118 11.74 3.74 1.39
N GLY A 119 10.51 3.45 0.96
CA GLY A 119 9.36 3.31 1.86
C GLY A 119 9.21 1.93 2.49
N ALA A 120 9.89 0.91 1.97
CA ALA A 120 9.88 -0.45 2.52
C ALA A 120 10.90 -0.65 3.67
N GLY A 121 11.76 0.33 3.92
CA GLY A 121 12.78 0.30 4.98
C GLY A 121 12.34 0.85 6.35
N ASP A 122 11.08 1.27 6.48
CA ASP A 122 10.43 1.77 7.71
C ASP A 122 9.42 0.74 8.26
#